data_AF-A0A7J4ELM2-F1
#
_entry.id   AF-A0A7J4ELM2-F1
#
_cell.length_a   1.000
_cell.length_b   1.000
_cell.length_c   1.000
_cell.angle_alpha   90.00
_cell.angle_beta   90.00
_cell.angle_gamma   90.00
#
_symmetry.space_group_name_H-M   'P 1'
#
loop_
_entity.id
_entity.type
_entity.pdbx_description
1 polymer ?
#
loop_
_entity_poly.entity_id
_entity_poly.type
_entity_poly.pdbx_seq_one_letter_code
_entity_poly.pdbx_strand_id
1 'polypeptide(L)'
;MTLTILVQIHKNKIIIFPIKDNKQKPIFEGILTIGITNKGPRPSKFKIKKSGTDGYLQPKEAINLFRRSNRIMIAQGGDKEMEKQFKEFLKAYQLKSESVYVCRYCLLD
;
A
#
# COMPACT_ATOMS: atom_id res chain seq x y z
N MET A 1 -7.26 10.85 15.51
CA MET A 1 -7.55 10.25 14.19
C MET A 1 -6.38 9.36 13.83
N THR A 2 -6.60 8.06 13.61
CA THR A 2 -5.55 7.10 13.26
C THR A 2 -5.74 6.62 11.83
N LEU A 3 -4.67 6.65 11.03
CA LEU A 3 -4.64 6.14 9.67
C LEU A 3 -3.66 4.96 9.61
N THR A 4 -4.20 3.77 9.45
CA THR A 4 -3.41 2.55 9.22
C THR A 4 -3.48 2.20 7.75
N ILE A 5 -2.37 1.83 7.15
CA ILE A 5 -2.34 1.35 5.77
C ILE A 5 -2.05 -0.15 5.80
N LEU A 6 -3.01 -0.95 5.33
CA LEU A 6 -2.79 -2.36 5.05
C LEU A 6 -2.35 -2.51 3.58
N VAL A 7 -1.28 -3.25 3.37
CA VAL A 7 -0.69 -3.49 2.05
C VAL A 7 -0.75 -4.97 1.73
N GLN A 8 -1.27 -5.32 0.55
CA GLN A 8 -1.21 -6.67 -0.01
C GLN A 8 -0.28 -6.68 -1.23
N ILE A 9 0.67 -7.62 -1.21
CA ILE A 9 1.68 -7.77 -2.26
C ILE A 9 1.23 -8.84 -3.26
N HIS A 10 1.13 -8.46 -4.52
CA HIS A 10 0.94 -9.39 -5.63
C HIS A 10 2.08 -9.24 -6.64
N LYS A 11 2.29 -10.25 -7.49
CA LYS A 11 3.41 -10.34 -8.44
C LYS A 11 3.69 -9.07 -9.26
N ASN A 12 2.63 -8.36 -9.70
CA ASN A 12 2.77 -7.18 -10.58
C ASN A 12 2.19 -5.88 -9.99
N LYS A 13 1.60 -5.94 -8.79
CA LYS A 13 0.90 -4.80 -8.19
C LYS A 13 0.89 -4.88 -6.68
N ILE A 14 0.89 -3.71 -6.06
CA ILE A 14 0.77 -3.56 -4.61
C ILE A 14 -0.60 -2.94 -4.35
N ILE A 15 -1.45 -3.65 -3.61
CA ILE A 15 -2.77 -3.15 -3.24
C ILE A 15 -2.66 -2.49 -1.86
N ILE A 16 -3.24 -1.31 -1.72
CA ILE A 16 -3.15 -0.43 -0.56
C ILE A 16 -4.57 -0.19 -0.05
N PHE A 17 -4.79 -0.46 1.23
CA PHE A 17 -6.04 -0.26 1.93
C PHE A 17 -5.84 0.73 3.08
N PRO A 18 -6.14 2.02 2.88
CA PRO A 18 -6.08 3.01 3.96
C PRO A 18 -7.30 2.84 4.85
N ILE A 19 -7.07 2.49 6.11
CA ILE A 19 -8.08 2.26 7.14
C ILE A 19 -8.05 3.43 8.11
N LYS A 20 -9.15 4.18 8.16
CA LYS A 20 -9.32 5.29 9.08
C LYS A 20 -10.01 4.81 10.35
N ASP A 21 -9.44 5.16 11.50
CA ASP A 21 -10.00 4.91 12.83
C ASP A 21 -10.43 3.43 13.03
N ASN A 22 -9.62 2.50 12.52
CA ASN A 22 -9.84 1.04 12.59
C ASN A 22 -11.20 0.55 12.05
N LYS A 23 -11.82 1.31 11.14
CA LYS A 23 -13.05 0.89 10.46
C LYS A 23 -12.83 -0.38 9.64
N GLN A 24 -13.88 -1.20 9.51
CA GLN A 24 -13.85 -2.43 8.71
C GLN A 24 -13.59 -2.14 7.23
N LYS A 25 -14.14 -1.03 6.70
CA LYS A 25 -14.01 -0.66 5.29
C LYS A 25 -12.87 0.32 5.08
N PRO A 26 -11.97 0.08 4.10
CA PRO A 26 -10.97 1.06 3.73
C PRO A 26 -11.63 2.29 3.10
N ILE A 27 -10.94 3.44 3.18
CA ILE A 27 -11.40 4.69 2.55
C ILE A 27 -11.52 4.51 1.02
N PHE A 28 -10.61 3.73 0.44
CA PHE A 28 -10.57 3.33 -0.97
C PHE A 28 -9.61 2.14 -1.17
N GLU A 29 -9.66 1.49 -2.32
CA GLU A 29 -8.61 0.55 -2.77
C GLU A 29 -7.61 1.28 -3.66
N GLY A 30 -6.35 1.33 -3.24
CA GLY A 30 -5.25 1.87 -4.03
C GLY A 30 -4.44 0.77 -4.70
N ILE A 31 -4.02 0.97 -5.95
CA ILE A 31 -3.11 0.09 -6.66
C ILE A 31 -1.85 0.88 -7.00
N LEU A 32 -0.75 0.53 -6.34
CA LEU A 32 0.57 1.08 -6.57
C LEU A 32 1.39 0.10 -7.44
N THR A 33 1.97 0.65 -8.50
CA THR A 33 3.01 -0.02 -9.28
C THR A 33 4.34 0.66 -8.99
N ILE A 34 5.35 -0.12 -8.63
CA ILE A 34 6.72 0.36 -8.48
C ILE A 34 7.52 0.05 -9.74
N GLY A 35 8.34 1.00 -10.18
CA GLY A 35 9.30 0.82 -11.25
C GLY A 35 10.72 0.76 -10.68
N ILE A 36 11.57 -0.09 -11.26
CA ILE A 36 12.99 -0.16 -10.93
C ILE A 36 13.71 0.90 -11.77
N THR A 37 14.52 1.73 -11.10
CA THR A 37 15.38 2.72 -11.75
C THR A 37 16.82 2.53 -11.27
N ASN A 38 17.79 3.13 -11.95
CA ASN A 38 19.20 3.13 -11.52
C ASN A 38 19.40 3.70 -10.10
N LYS A 39 18.43 4.45 -9.56
CA LYS A 39 18.46 5.04 -8.21
C LYS A 39 17.56 4.29 -7.20
N GLY A 40 17.18 3.06 -7.53
CA GLY A 40 16.30 2.19 -6.73
C GLY A 40 14.83 2.24 -7.12
N PRO A 41 13.96 1.52 -6.37
CA PRO A 41 12.52 1.48 -6.62
C PRO A 41 11.85 2.85 -6.48
N ARG A 42 10.96 3.18 -7.41
CA ARG A 42 10.21 4.45 -7.45
C ARG A 42 8.74 4.21 -7.77
N PRO A 43 7.83 5.08 -7.32
CA PRO A 43 6.40 4.90 -7.61
C PRO A 43 6.18 5.28 -9.08
N SER A 44 5.57 4.36 -9.85
CA SER A 44 5.34 4.53 -11.29
C SER A 44 3.91 4.94 -11.58
N LYS A 45 2.94 4.22 -11.02
CA LYS A 45 1.51 4.49 -11.19
C LYS A 45 0.78 4.30 -9.88
N PHE A 46 -0.18 5.18 -9.60
CA PHE A 46 -1.06 5.04 -8.45
C PHE A 46 -2.52 5.20 -8.89
N LYS A 47 -3.22 4.07 -8.98
CA LYS A 47 -4.64 4.02 -9.31
C LYS A 47 -5.46 3.95 -8.02
N ILE A 48 -6.56 4.68 -7.95
CA ILE A 48 -7.53 4.59 -6.86
C ILE A 48 -8.84 4.05 -7.42
N LYS A 49 -9.45 3.13 -6.68
CA LYS A 49 -10.82 2.69 -6.86
C LYS A 49 -11.63 3.08 -5.62
N LYS A 50 -12.68 3.85 -5.84
CA LYS A 50 -13.67 4.22 -4.82
C LYS A 50 -15.05 4.02 -5.43
N SER A 51 -16.03 3.55 -4.67
CA SER A 51 -17.38 3.20 -5.14
C SER A 51 -17.92 4.18 -6.21
N GLY A 52 -17.90 3.74 -7.48
CA GLY A 52 -18.40 4.50 -8.64
C GLY A 52 -17.39 5.36 -9.41
N THR A 53 -16.12 5.45 -9.00
CA THR A 53 -15.11 6.22 -9.74
C THR A 53 -13.72 5.60 -9.61
N ASP A 54 -13.17 5.20 -10.75
CA ASP A 54 -11.76 4.85 -10.91
C ASP A 54 -10.98 6.09 -11.35
N GLY A 55 -9.82 6.32 -10.75
CA GLY A 55 -8.97 7.47 -11.10
C GLY A 55 -7.49 7.17 -10.94
N TYR A 56 -6.66 8.00 -11.57
CA TYR A 56 -5.22 7.99 -11.36
C TYR A 56 -4.84 9.21 -10.54
N LEU A 57 -4.09 8.99 -9.46
CA LEU A 57 -3.39 10.04 -8.76
C LEU A 57 -1.93 10.08 -9.22
N GLN A 58 -1.28 11.21 -8.95
CA GLN A 58 0.16 11.31 -9.15
C GLN A 58 0.86 10.27 -8.27
N PRO A 59 1.93 9.59 -8.75
CA PRO A 59 2.64 8.58 -7.97
C PRO A 59 3.17 9.10 -6.62
N LYS A 60 3.47 10.40 -6.52
CA LYS A 60 3.89 11.07 -5.29
C LYS A 60 2.79 11.06 -4.21
N GLU A 61 1.51 11.01 -4.59
CA GLU A 61 0.40 10.96 -3.64
C GLU A 61 0.39 9.67 -2.82
N ALA A 62 0.86 8.55 -3.38
CA ALA A 62 1.06 7.32 -2.60
C ALA A 62 2.09 7.53 -1.48
N ILE A 63 3.18 8.26 -1.76
CA ILE A 63 4.20 8.59 -0.75
C ILE A 63 3.63 9.51 0.33
N ASN A 64 2.87 10.54 -0.08
CA ASN A 64 2.21 11.45 0.85
C ASN A 64 1.24 10.70 1.77
N LEU A 65 0.49 9.74 1.22
CA LEU A 65 -0.40 8.87 1.98
C LEU A 65 0.36 8.02 3.01
N PHE A 66 1.45 7.36 2.61
CA PHE A 66 2.28 6.59 3.54
C PHE A 66 2.87 7.45 4.66
N ARG A 67 3.38 8.65 4.33
CA ARG A 67 3.94 9.58 5.31
C ARG A 67 2.93 10.10 6.33
N ARG A 68 1.67 10.20 5.94
CA ARG A 68 0.58 10.63 6.84
C ARG A 68 0.01 9.48 7.67
N SER A 69 0.36 8.24 7.36
CA SER A 69 -0.12 7.09 8.09
C SER A 69 0.61 6.94 9.42
N ASN A 70 -0.10 6.48 10.43
CA ASN A 70 0.47 6.13 11.73
C ASN A 70 1.17 4.77 11.68
N ARG A 71 0.75 3.90 10.76
CA ARG A 71 1.17 2.49 10.72
C ARG A 71 1.05 1.94 9.30
N ILE A 72 2.07 1.20 8.85
CA ILE A 72 2.09 0.51 7.56
C ILE A 72 2.24 -0.99 7.82
N MET A 73 1.18 -1.74 7.56
CA MET A 73 1.09 -3.19 7.75
C MET A 73 1.19 -3.89 6.39
N ILE A 74 2.15 -4.79 6.23
CA ILE A 74 2.31 -5.63 5.04
C ILE A 74 1.73 -7.01 5.34
N ALA A 75 0.68 -7.40 4.61
CA ALA A 75 0.07 -8.71 4.73
C ALA A 75 1.06 -9.80 4.27
N GLN A 76 1.26 -10.81 5.11
CA GLN A 76 2.07 -11.97 4.75
C GLN A 76 1.39 -12.85 3.69
N GLY A 77 2.21 -13.64 2.98
CA GLY A 77 1.74 -14.59 1.96
C GLY A 77 1.64 -14.01 0.54
N GLY A 78 2.19 -12.82 0.31
CA GLY A 78 2.33 -12.22 -1.02
C GLY A 78 3.55 -12.72 -1.79
N ASP A 79 3.79 -12.10 -2.94
CA ASP A 79 4.98 -12.37 -3.76
C ASP A 79 6.26 -11.89 -3.06
N LYS A 80 7.23 -12.78 -2.87
CA LYS A 80 8.44 -12.50 -2.06
C LYS A 80 9.36 -11.46 -2.69
N GLU A 81 9.53 -11.51 -4.02
CA GLU A 81 10.41 -10.57 -4.73
C GLU A 81 9.79 -9.17 -4.74
N MET A 82 8.50 -9.07 -5.04
CA MET A 82 7.77 -7.79 -4.97
C MET A 82 7.73 -7.25 -3.54
N GLU A 83 7.60 -8.11 -2.52
CA GLU A 83 7.64 -7.67 -1.12
C GLU A 83 9.00 -7.08 -0.75
N LYS A 84 10.09 -7.73 -1.18
CA LYS A 84 11.45 -7.20 -1.01
C LYS A 84 11.61 -5.85 -1.70
N GLN A 85 11.19 -5.73 -2.96
CA GLN A 85 11.24 -4.46 -3.70
C GLN A 85 10.41 -3.37 -3.02
N PHE A 86 9.23 -3.72 -2.49
CA PHE A 86 8.39 -2.78 -1.75
C PHE A 86 9.02 -2.34 -0.43
N LYS A 87 9.68 -3.25 0.30
CA LYS A 87 10.44 -2.92 1.51
C LYS A 87 11.61 -1.99 1.20
N GLU A 88 12.34 -2.22 0.11
CA GLU A 88 13.40 -1.33 -0.37
C GLU A 88 12.86 0.05 -0.79
N PHE A 89 11.71 0.08 -1.47
CA PHE A 89 10.97 1.30 -1.79
C PHE A 89 10.66 2.10 -0.53
N LEU A 90 10.03 1.48 0.49
CA LEU A 90 9.70 2.16 1.75
C LEU A 90 10.96 2.67 2.45
N LYS A 91 12.03 1.87 2.48
CA LYS A 91 13.33 2.24 3.05
C LYS A 91 13.92 3.48 2.37
N ALA A 92 13.82 3.59 1.04
CA ALA A 92 14.31 4.75 0.30
C ALA A 92 13.59 6.06 0.66
N TYR A 93 12.36 5.98 1.18
CA TYR A 93 11.59 7.12 1.67
C TYR A 93 11.58 7.23 3.21
N GLN A 94 12.43 6.46 3.91
CA GLN A 94 12.53 6.41 5.37
C GLN A 94 11.21 6.01 6.06
N LEU A 95 10.40 5.20 5.38
CA LEU A 95 9.12 4.69 5.89
C LEU A 95 9.34 3.34 6.56
N LYS A 96 8.81 3.18 7.77
CA LYS A 96 8.82 1.91 8.51
C LYS A 96 7.53 1.13 8.22
N SER A 97 7.67 -0.18 8.09
CA SER A 97 6.55 -1.10 7.95
C SER A 97 6.77 -2.34 8.80
N GLU A 98 5.71 -3.07 9.06
CA GLU A 98 5.75 -4.35 9.74
C GLU A 98 4.99 -5.42 8.95
N SER A 99 5.44 -6.66 9.05
CA SER A 99 4.76 -7.80 8.42
C SER A 99 3.73 -8.37 9.38
N VAL A 100 2.49 -8.55 8.92
CA VAL A 100 1.36 -9.00 9.75
C VAL A 100 0.63 -10.17 9.12
N TYR A 101 0.09 -11.04 9.96
CA TYR A 101 -0.92 -12.01 9.55
C TYR A 101 -2.28 -11.33 9.56
N VAL A 102 -2.97 -11.33 8.42
CA VAL A 102 -4.29 -10.73 8.30
C VAL A 102 -5.33 -11.82 8.44
N CYS A 103 -6.18 -11.73 9.48
CA CYS A 103 -7.36 -12.59 9.55
C CYS A 103 -8.29 -12.19 8.40
N ARG A 104 -8.63 -13.14 7.53
CA ARG A 104 -9.54 -12.86 6.40
C ARG A 104 -10.98 -12.61 6.84
N TYR A 105 -11.29 -12.78 8.13
CA TYR A 105 -12.62 -12.60 8.70
C TYR A 105 -13.17 -11.18 8.55
N CYS A 106 -12.34 -10.14 8.72
CA CYS A 106 -12.80 -8.75 8.59
C CYS A 106 -12.75 -8.21 7.15
N LEU A 107 -12.29 -9.04 6.20
CA LEU A 107 -12.17 -8.68 4.78
C LEU A 107 -13.31 -9.30 3.93
N LEU A 108 -14.20 -10.07 4.54
CA LEU A 108 -15.38 -10.64 3.88
C LEU A 108 -16.52 -9.62 3.99
N ASP A 109 -16.82 -8.98 2.86
CA ASP A 109 -18.15 -8.46 2.52
C ASP A 109 -18.66 -9.28 1.33
#